data_AF-A0A328SDN1-F1
#
_entry.id   AF-A0A328SDN1-F1
#
_cell.length_a   1.000
_cell.length_b   1.000
_cell.length_c   1.000
_cell.angle_alpha   90.00
_cell.angle_beta   90.00
_cell.angle_gamma   90.00
#
_symmetry.space_group_name_H-M   'P 1'
#
loop_
_entity.id
_entity.type
_entity.pdbx_description
1 polymer ?
#
loop_
_entity_poly.entity_id
_entity_poly.type
_entity_poly.pdbx_seq_one_letter_code
_entity_poly.pdbx_strand_id
1 'polypeptide(L)'
;MANKKLLAMMLIISFIATLGAISAADTSSNDTQQDTTCQASYADTTYNVQGNENTTTVQSTEKSMKRINRTTQKSTKQATEPVINYEELYTALNDGTDEYVTISLGGDEDTYTVTQTITLNNAIKSLIINGNGKTINGNNKFQFLKINHQANVVIENITVTQCYLSNDYGGAIFQKNGTLAIINSVFTNNTMNSSHYEGHGGVIAVNNSTLEIINSTFTSNSIDDTQWGGFDGYGGAISIMGGNVSITDSTFTSNKAEYGGAIYWKSDESSNLEILNSTFEENGLGSKDWRE
;
A
#
# COMPACT_ATOMS: atom_id res chain seq x y z
N MET A 1 48.24 34.13 16.50
CA MET A 1 48.57 34.00 15.06
C MET A 1 47.47 33.14 14.45
N ALA A 2 46.47 33.75 13.82
CA ALA A 2 46.46 34.08 12.39
C ALA A 2 46.53 32.80 11.52
N ASN A 3 45.43 32.25 11.05
CA ASN A 3 44.57 32.66 9.91
C ASN A 3 44.97 31.97 8.60
N LYS A 4 43.92 31.43 7.95
CA LYS A 4 43.68 31.37 6.50
C LYS A 4 44.33 30.22 5.72
N LYS A 5 43.45 29.31 5.26
CA LYS A 5 43.02 29.14 3.84
C LYS A 5 43.91 28.09 3.17
N LEU A 6 43.47 27.17 2.31
CA LEU A 6 42.33 27.05 1.42
C LEU A 6 42.34 25.61 0.86
N LEU A 7 41.28 25.22 0.15
CA LEU A 7 41.04 24.00 -0.65
C LEU A 7 40.56 22.76 0.14
N ALA A 8 39.26 22.55 0.35
CA ALA A 8 38.19 22.19 -0.60
C ALA A 8 38.27 20.71 -1.06
N MET A 9 37.26 19.88 -0.74
CA MET A 9 36.09 19.65 -1.61
C MET A 9 35.22 18.45 -1.12
N MET A 10 33.93 18.73 -0.82
CA MET A 10 32.69 17.90 -0.98
C MET A 10 32.50 16.62 -0.14
N LEU A 11 31.33 16.24 0.43
CA LEU A 11 29.89 16.59 0.33
C LEU A 11 29.21 16.02 1.62
N ILE A 12 28.72 16.82 2.59
CA ILE A 12 27.32 17.25 2.84
C ILE A 12 26.23 16.25 2.40
N ILE A 13 25.57 15.59 3.36
CA ILE A 13 24.13 15.74 3.71
C ILE A 13 23.96 15.27 5.17
N SER A 14 23.64 16.23 6.04
CA SER A 14 23.06 16.00 7.36
C SER A 14 21.89 16.97 7.47
N PHE A 15 20.67 16.48 7.70
CA PHE A 15 19.64 17.30 8.31
C PHE A 15 18.80 16.47 9.28
N ILE A 16 18.50 17.12 10.39
CA ILE A 16 18.20 16.61 11.74
C ILE A 16 16.69 16.65 12.00
N ALA A 17 16.22 15.73 12.85
CA ALA A 17 14.89 15.72 13.46
C ALA A 17 14.63 16.92 14.39
N THR A 18 13.44 17.53 14.39
CA THR A 18 12.84 18.15 15.58
C THR A 18 11.31 18.30 15.46
N LEU A 19 10.61 17.84 16.49
CA LEU A 19 9.28 18.31 16.90
C LEU A 19 9.30 19.83 17.17
N GLY A 20 8.21 20.52 16.85
CA GLY A 20 7.98 21.90 17.27
C GLY A 20 6.49 22.23 17.24
N ALA A 21 5.90 22.40 18.42
CA ALA A 21 4.60 23.02 18.61
C ALA A 21 4.64 24.45 18.06
N ILE A 22 3.66 24.83 17.24
CA ILE A 22 3.50 26.23 16.81
C ILE A 22 2.41 26.87 17.67
N SER A 23 2.86 27.74 18.57
CA SER A 23 2.06 28.70 19.32
C SER A 23 1.53 29.79 18.37
N ALA A 24 0.28 30.20 18.60
CA ALA A 24 -0.33 31.32 17.92
C ALA A 24 0.28 32.64 18.37
N ALA A 25 0.72 33.47 17.42
CA ALA A 25 0.79 34.93 17.54
C ALA A 25 0.81 35.54 16.14
N ASP A 26 -0.12 36.47 15.88
CA ASP A 26 -0.26 37.26 14.66
C ASP A 26 1.02 38.04 14.32
N THR A 27 1.35 38.12 13.03
CA THR A 27 1.70 39.39 12.35
C THR A 27 1.68 39.21 10.82
N SER A 28 1.10 40.22 10.17
CA SER A 28 0.86 40.33 8.73
C SER A 28 2.12 40.62 7.90
N SER A 29 2.31 39.91 6.79
CA SER A 29 2.88 40.48 5.54
C SER A 29 2.82 39.47 4.39
N ASN A 30 2.24 39.89 3.26
CA ASN A 30 2.33 39.24 1.95
C ASN A 30 3.79 39.04 1.53
N ASP A 31 4.20 37.81 1.17
CA ASP A 31 4.87 37.57 -0.12
C ASP A 31 4.89 36.07 -0.47
N THR A 32 5.10 35.83 -1.75
CA THR A 32 4.65 34.73 -2.59
C THR A 32 5.60 33.52 -2.49
N GLN A 33 5.09 32.34 -2.09
CA GLN A 33 5.87 31.10 -2.18
C GLN A 33 5.78 30.48 -3.58
N GLN A 34 6.94 30.17 -4.17
CA GLN A 34 7.07 29.31 -5.34
C GLN A 34 7.89 28.08 -4.93
N ASP A 35 7.18 27.02 -4.53
CA ASP A 35 7.76 25.71 -4.24
C ASP A 35 7.87 24.91 -5.55
N THR A 36 9.04 24.35 -5.82
CA THR A 36 9.36 23.60 -7.03
C THR A 36 9.49 22.12 -6.68
N THR A 37 8.49 21.32 -7.04
CA THR A 37 8.59 19.86 -7.01
C THR A 37 8.83 19.32 -8.43
N CYS A 38 9.90 18.53 -8.57
CA CYS A 38 10.30 17.86 -9.81
C CYS A 38 9.25 16.82 -10.24
N GLN A 39 8.82 16.90 -11.49
CA GLN A 39 8.12 15.80 -12.18
C GLN A 39 9.16 14.93 -12.88
N ALA A 40 9.14 13.63 -12.60
CA ALA A 40 9.91 12.65 -13.35
C ALA A 40 9.41 12.60 -14.80
N SER A 41 10.32 12.88 -15.74
CA SER A 41 10.11 12.70 -17.17
C SER A 41 10.39 11.24 -17.52
N TYR A 42 9.39 10.50 -17.99
CA TYR A 42 9.63 9.23 -18.68
C TYR A 42 10.06 9.53 -20.12
N ALA A 43 11.29 9.14 -20.46
CA ALA A 43 11.72 9.08 -21.84
C ALA A 43 11.07 7.86 -22.50
N ASP A 44 10.27 8.10 -23.53
CA ASP A 44 9.68 7.08 -24.38
C ASP A 44 10.76 6.51 -25.32
N THR A 45 11.34 5.36 -24.96
CA THR A 45 12.23 4.60 -25.85
C THR A 45 11.42 3.57 -26.62
N THR A 46 11.10 3.91 -27.87
CA THR A 46 10.63 2.93 -28.87
C THR A 46 11.84 2.23 -29.51
N TYR A 47 11.89 0.90 -29.40
CA TYR A 47 12.88 0.08 -30.11
C TYR A 47 12.42 -0.14 -31.55
N ASN A 48 13.04 0.56 -32.51
CA ASN A 48 12.97 0.21 -33.92
C ASN A 48 14.22 -0.58 -34.33
N VAL A 49 14.01 -1.78 -34.87
CA VAL A 49 15.07 -2.65 -35.41
C VAL A 49 15.65 -2.04 -36.70
N GLN A 50 16.98 -2.15 -36.81
CA GLN A 50 17.89 -1.54 -37.78
C GLN A 50 17.46 -1.51 -39.25
N GLY A 51 17.77 -0.38 -39.89
CA GLY A 51 17.97 -0.29 -41.33
C GLY A 51 18.30 1.13 -41.85
N ASN A 52 19.59 1.45 -41.87
CA ASN A 52 20.25 2.50 -42.69
C ASN A 52 20.25 3.97 -42.19
N GLU A 53 21.41 4.58 -42.39
CA GLU A 53 21.87 5.90 -41.96
C GLU A 53 21.10 7.05 -42.62
N ASN A 54 20.64 8.02 -41.81
CA ASN A 54 20.60 9.43 -42.20
C ASN A 54 20.38 10.36 -41.00
N THR A 55 21.31 11.30 -40.83
CA THR A 55 21.23 12.46 -39.92
C THR A 55 19.93 13.24 -40.09
N THR A 56 19.18 13.47 -39.01
CA THR A 56 18.13 14.51 -38.97
C THR A 56 18.12 15.22 -37.62
N THR A 57 18.26 16.54 -37.67
CA THR A 57 18.19 17.51 -36.57
C THR A 57 16.80 17.59 -35.95
N VAL A 58 16.71 17.57 -34.61
CA VAL A 58 15.46 17.76 -33.85
C VAL A 58 15.22 19.25 -33.59
N GLN A 59 14.11 19.79 -34.08
CA GLN A 59 13.56 21.09 -33.67
C GLN A 59 12.51 20.86 -32.57
N SER A 60 12.69 21.50 -31.40
CA SER A 60 11.73 21.49 -30.29
C SER A 60 10.65 22.55 -30.50
N THR A 61 9.38 22.17 -30.45
CA THR A 61 8.25 23.11 -30.33
C THR A 61 7.72 23.08 -28.90
N GLU A 62 7.84 24.20 -28.19
CA GLU A 62 7.31 24.38 -26.83
C GLU A 62 5.77 24.49 -26.86
N LYS A 63 5.07 23.60 -26.13
CA LYS A 63 3.64 23.72 -25.90
C LYS A 63 3.42 24.35 -24.52
N SER A 64 2.84 25.55 -24.51
CA SER A 64 2.61 26.38 -23.32
C SER A 64 1.75 25.68 -22.25
N MET A 65 2.27 25.61 -21.01
CA MET A 65 1.56 25.09 -19.83
C MET A 65 0.39 25.99 -19.41
N LYS A 66 -0.78 25.40 -19.16
CA LYS A 66 -1.97 26.07 -18.62
C LYS A 66 -1.94 25.98 -17.09
N ARG A 67 -1.89 27.13 -16.39
CA ARG A 67 -1.93 27.21 -14.91
C ARG A 67 -3.26 26.67 -14.38
N ILE A 68 -3.20 25.73 -13.43
CA ILE A 68 -4.35 25.30 -12.61
C ILE A 68 -4.26 26.03 -11.26
N ASN A 69 -5.26 26.83 -10.94
CA ASN A 69 -5.39 27.48 -9.63
C ASN A 69 -5.90 26.44 -8.60
N ARG A 70 -5.05 26.00 -7.67
CA ARG A 70 -5.49 25.20 -6.52
C ARG A 70 -5.97 26.12 -5.40
N THR A 71 -7.24 26.02 -5.04
CA THR A 71 -7.81 26.64 -3.85
C THR A 71 -7.38 25.81 -2.64
N THR A 72 -6.50 26.34 -1.79
CA THR A 72 -6.09 25.70 -0.53
C THR A 72 -7.26 25.70 0.45
N GLN A 73 -7.85 24.53 0.72
CA GLN A 73 -8.70 24.35 1.91
C GLN A 73 -7.82 24.13 3.14
N LYS A 74 -8.03 24.99 4.13
CA LYS A 74 -7.32 25.01 5.41
C LYS A 74 -7.85 23.88 6.28
N SER A 75 -7.09 22.78 6.40
CA SER A 75 -7.29 21.79 7.47
C SER A 75 -6.35 22.16 8.62
N THR A 76 -6.90 22.68 9.70
CA THR A 76 -6.20 22.74 10.99
C THR A 76 -6.16 21.32 11.54
N LYS A 77 -5.02 20.61 11.40
CA LYS A 77 -4.79 19.31 12.04
C LYS A 77 -4.80 19.50 13.56
N GLN A 78 -5.96 19.30 14.18
CA GLN A 78 -6.01 18.81 15.54
C GLN A 78 -5.39 17.40 15.50
N ALA A 79 -4.45 17.10 16.40
CA ALA A 79 -3.98 15.72 16.54
C ALA A 79 -5.21 14.89 16.90
N THR A 80 -5.61 13.99 16.01
CA THR A 80 -6.63 12.98 16.34
C THR A 80 -6.05 12.18 17.50
N GLU A 81 -6.78 12.15 18.62
CA GLU A 81 -6.43 11.26 19.73
C GLU A 81 -6.27 9.83 19.18
N PRO A 82 -5.29 9.05 19.69
CA PRO A 82 -5.09 7.70 19.21
C PRO A 82 -6.37 6.86 19.37
N VAL A 83 -6.64 6.01 18.40
CA VAL A 83 -7.67 4.98 18.52
C VAL A 83 -7.08 3.86 19.38
N ILE A 84 -7.68 3.54 20.52
CA ILE A 84 -7.02 2.69 21.54
C ILE A 84 -7.50 1.24 21.57
N ASN A 85 -8.53 0.89 20.78
CA ASN A 85 -9.04 -0.48 20.68
C ASN A 85 -9.73 -0.73 19.32
N TYR A 86 -10.10 -1.99 19.05
CA TYR A 86 -10.71 -2.37 17.79
C TYR A 86 -12.12 -1.79 17.57
N GLU A 87 -12.89 -1.60 18.64
CA GLU A 87 -14.25 -1.05 18.52
C GLU A 87 -14.21 0.40 18.03
N GLU A 88 -13.32 1.22 18.60
CA GLU A 88 -13.09 2.60 18.14
C GLU A 88 -12.57 2.63 16.70
N LEU A 89 -11.66 1.71 16.34
CA LEU A 89 -11.16 1.60 14.96
C LEU A 89 -12.29 1.27 14.00
N TYR A 90 -13.15 0.31 14.40
CA TYR A 90 -14.30 -0.10 13.63
C TYR A 90 -15.26 1.08 13.41
N THR A 91 -15.67 1.77 14.47
CA THR A 91 -16.57 2.94 14.35
C THR A 91 -15.95 4.02 13.47
N ALA A 92 -14.67 4.34 13.65
CA ALA A 92 -14.00 5.39 12.88
C ALA A 92 -13.96 5.10 11.37
N LEU A 93 -13.83 3.83 10.97
CA LEU A 93 -13.69 3.45 9.56
C LEU A 93 -14.99 2.98 8.90
N ASN A 94 -15.89 2.36 9.66
CA ASN A 94 -17.16 1.84 9.17
C ASN A 94 -18.26 2.91 9.18
N ASP A 95 -18.30 3.71 10.25
CA ASP A 95 -19.36 4.71 10.47
C ASP A 95 -18.86 6.16 10.21
N GLY A 96 -17.55 6.33 10.08
CA GLY A 96 -16.93 7.62 9.78
C GLY A 96 -17.39 8.23 8.46
N THR A 97 -17.67 9.54 8.49
CA THR A 97 -18.19 10.28 7.33
C THR A 97 -17.20 11.27 6.74
N ASP A 98 -16.02 11.41 7.35
CA ASP A 98 -14.98 12.31 6.87
C ASP A 98 -14.35 11.78 5.59
N GLU A 99 -14.06 12.68 4.66
CA GLU A 99 -13.47 12.30 3.38
C GLU A 99 -11.99 11.90 3.51
N TYR A 100 -11.29 12.48 4.49
CA TYR A 100 -9.87 12.31 4.76
C TYR A 100 -9.67 11.89 6.21
N VAL A 101 -9.27 10.64 6.42
CA VAL A 101 -9.12 10.04 7.74
C VAL A 101 -7.67 9.67 7.99
N THR A 102 -7.15 10.01 9.17
CA THR A 102 -5.85 9.56 9.65
C THR A 102 -6.05 8.92 11.02
N ILE A 103 -5.69 7.65 11.12
CA ILE A 103 -5.75 6.83 12.32
C ILE A 103 -4.34 6.57 12.82
N SER A 104 -4.15 6.74 14.12
CA SER A 104 -2.96 6.30 14.85
C SER A 104 -3.42 5.26 15.86
N LEU A 105 -2.94 4.02 15.75
CA LEU A 105 -3.24 2.99 16.74
C LEU A 105 -2.44 3.25 18.03
N GLY A 106 -3.13 3.30 19.16
CA GLY A 106 -2.55 3.57 20.48
C GLY A 106 -2.94 2.52 21.50
N GLY A 107 -3.18 2.96 22.73
CA GLY A 107 -3.55 2.09 23.84
C GLY A 107 -2.37 1.30 24.42
N ASP A 108 -2.59 0.81 25.63
CA ASP A 108 -1.59 0.04 26.38
C ASP A 108 -1.43 -1.37 25.82
N GLU A 109 -2.49 -1.92 25.24
CA GLU A 109 -2.48 -3.25 24.61
C GLU A 109 -1.80 -3.21 23.24
N ASP A 110 -1.05 -4.26 22.91
CA ASP A 110 -0.35 -4.36 21.62
C ASP A 110 -1.23 -4.96 20.52
N THR A 111 -2.37 -5.55 20.87
CA THR A 111 -3.22 -6.30 19.93
C THR A 111 -4.65 -5.77 19.88
N TYR A 112 -5.11 -5.55 18.65
CA TYR A 112 -6.48 -5.25 18.27
C TYR A 112 -7.10 -6.53 17.72
N THR A 113 -7.84 -7.23 18.57
CA THR A 113 -8.56 -8.44 18.15
C THR A 113 -9.79 -8.05 17.36
N VAL A 114 -9.86 -8.50 16.11
CA VAL A 114 -11.00 -8.28 15.23
C VAL A 114 -12.22 -9.02 15.76
N THR A 115 -13.31 -8.28 15.97
CA THR A 115 -14.62 -8.82 16.39
C THR A 115 -15.62 -8.89 15.24
N GLN A 116 -15.36 -8.11 14.18
CA GLN A 116 -16.16 -8.01 12.96
C GLN A 116 -15.32 -7.35 11.86
N THR A 117 -15.53 -7.72 10.59
CA THR A 117 -14.84 -7.11 9.44
C THR A 117 -15.19 -5.63 9.31
N ILE A 118 -14.20 -4.76 9.13
CA ILE A 118 -14.43 -3.35 8.77
C ILE A 118 -14.73 -3.27 7.28
N THR A 119 -15.90 -2.72 6.93
CA THR A 119 -16.15 -2.24 5.56
C THR A 119 -15.91 -0.74 5.53
N LEU A 120 -14.89 -0.29 4.81
CA LEU A 120 -14.54 1.13 4.76
C LEU A 120 -15.73 1.93 4.24
N ASN A 121 -16.15 2.94 5.00
CA ASN A 121 -17.25 3.80 4.62
C ASN A 121 -16.95 4.49 3.28
N ASN A 122 -17.93 4.50 2.37
CA ASN A 122 -17.80 5.10 1.05
C ASN A 122 -17.50 6.62 1.09
N ALA A 123 -17.79 7.31 2.19
CA ALA A 123 -17.43 8.71 2.38
C ALA A 123 -15.91 8.92 2.43
N ILE A 124 -15.17 7.96 3.01
CA ILE A 124 -13.72 8.04 3.19
C ILE A 124 -13.02 7.79 1.85
N LYS A 125 -12.38 8.81 1.29
CA LYS A 125 -11.64 8.74 0.02
C LYS A 125 -10.15 8.61 0.22
N SER A 126 -9.63 9.11 1.33
CA SER A 126 -8.23 8.94 1.73
C SER A 126 -8.16 8.46 3.16
N LEU A 127 -7.42 7.37 3.37
CA LEU A 127 -7.19 6.78 4.68
C LEU A 127 -5.69 6.56 4.88
N ILE A 128 -5.20 6.99 6.03
CA ILE A 128 -3.87 6.63 6.53
C ILE A 128 -4.06 5.92 7.87
N ILE A 129 -3.55 4.70 8.00
CA ILE A 129 -3.46 3.97 9.27
C ILE A 129 -1.99 3.84 9.63
N ASN A 130 -1.56 4.56 10.68
CA ASN A 130 -0.29 4.31 11.32
C ASN A 130 -0.50 3.30 12.45
N GLY A 131 0.03 2.10 12.27
CA GLY A 131 -0.08 0.99 13.20
C GLY A 131 0.76 1.15 14.46
N ASN A 132 1.77 2.02 14.49
CA ASN A 132 2.70 2.20 15.62
C ASN A 132 3.24 0.86 16.20
N GLY A 133 3.48 -0.13 15.35
CA GLY A 133 3.93 -1.47 15.73
C GLY A 133 2.85 -2.38 16.32
N LYS A 134 1.59 -1.94 16.40
CA LYS A 134 0.47 -2.73 16.92
C LYS A 134 0.09 -3.87 15.97
N THR A 135 -0.61 -4.85 16.53
CA THR A 135 -1.07 -6.04 15.82
C THR A 135 -2.59 -6.00 15.61
N ILE A 136 -3.05 -6.21 14.38
CA ILE A 136 -4.43 -6.62 14.09
C ILE A 136 -4.48 -8.15 14.05
N ASN A 137 -5.27 -8.74 14.94
CA ASN A 137 -5.47 -10.18 14.99
C ASN A 137 -6.89 -10.53 14.51
N GLY A 138 -7.00 -11.19 13.36
CA GLY A 138 -8.28 -11.58 12.75
C GLY A 138 -9.03 -12.72 13.44
N ASN A 139 -8.50 -13.26 14.54
CA ASN A 139 -9.10 -14.29 15.38
C ASN A 139 -9.48 -15.57 14.61
N ASN A 140 -8.76 -15.86 13.52
CA ASN A 140 -9.01 -16.94 12.57
C ASN A 140 -10.45 -16.96 12.03
N LYS A 141 -11.13 -15.80 12.00
CA LYS A 141 -12.54 -15.70 11.63
C LYS A 141 -12.87 -14.54 10.73
N PHE A 142 -12.09 -13.46 10.80
CA PHE A 142 -12.45 -12.20 10.18
C PHE A 142 -11.35 -11.69 9.26
N GLN A 143 -11.81 -11.04 8.20
CA GLN A 143 -11.03 -10.10 7.42
C GLN A 143 -10.81 -8.84 8.25
N PHE A 144 -9.65 -8.19 8.08
CA PHE A 144 -9.39 -6.90 8.73
C PHE A 144 -10.17 -5.78 8.03
N LEU A 145 -9.92 -5.56 6.73
CA LEU A 145 -10.39 -4.37 6.04
C LEU A 145 -10.90 -4.67 4.62
N LYS A 146 -12.16 -4.34 4.36
CA LYS A 146 -12.81 -4.42 3.04
C LYS A 146 -13.06 -3.04 2.47
N ILE A 147 -12.49 -2.75 1.30
CA ILE A 147 -12.65 -1.45 0.61
C ILE A 147 -13.33 -1.70 -0.73
N ASN A 148 -14.61 -1.31 -0.82
CA ASN A 148 -15.48 -1.65 -1.96
C ASN A 148 -15.64 -0.51 -2.98
N HIS A 149 -14.91 0.59 -2.79
CA HIS A 149 -14.99 1.80 -3.59
C HIS A 149 -13.60 2.38 -3.82
N GLN A 150 -13.50 3.28 -4.79
CA GLN A 150 -12.26 4.00 -5.08
C GLN A 150 -11.83 4.83 -3.85
N ALA A 151 -10.75 4.40 -3.23
CA ALA A 151 -10.10 5.08 -2.11
C ALA A 151 -8.57 4.97 -2.22
N ASN A 152 -7.86 5.91 -1.62
CA ASN A 152 -6.41 5.87 -1.47
C ASN A 152 -6.09 5.51 -0.03
N VAL A 153 -5.51 4.33 0.18
CA VAL A 153 -5.26 3.78 1.51
C VAL A 153 -3.78 3.55 1.71
N VAL A 154 -3.24 4.08 2.80
CA VAL A 154 -1.88 3.82 3.28
C VAL A 154 -1.97 3.13 4.63
N ILE A 155 -1.32 1.99 4.76
CA ILE A 155 -1.20 1.26 6.01
C ILE A 155 0.29 1.07 6.29
N GLU A 156 0.73 1.56 7.45
CA GLU A 156 2.15 1.55 7.81
C GLU A 156 2.41 1.05 9.23
N ASN A 157 3.58 0.46 9.44
CA ASN A 157 4.08 0.05 10.76
C ASN A 157 3.09 -0.85 11.53
N ILE A 158 2.52 -1.86 10.88
CA ILE A 158 1.51 -2.74 11.49
C ILE A 158 1.85 -4.21 11.31
N THR A 159 1.42 -5.06 12.25
CA THR A 159 1.35 -6.51 12.05
C THR A 159 -0.09 -6.93 11.82
N VAL A 160 -0.38 -7.70 10.77
CA VAL A 160 -1.69 -8.29 10.49
C VAL A 160 -1.57 -9.81 10.50
N THR A 161 -2.30 -10.47 11.39
CA THR A 161 -2.19 -11.91 11.58
C THR A 161 -3.51 -12.59 11.85
N GLN A 162 -3.57 -13.89 11.54
CA GLN A 162 -4.73 -14.74 11.82
C GLN A 162 -6.04 -14.18 11.25
N CYS A 163 -5.97 -13.36 10.20
CA CYS A 163 -7.13 -13.04 9.41
C CYS A 163 -7.57 -14.25 8.60
N TYR A 164 -8.87 -14.47 8.58
CA TYR A 164 -9.49 -15.57 7.87
C TYR A 164 -10.76 -15.06 7.22
N LEU A 165 -10.96 -15.41 5.95
CA LEU A 165 -12.21 -15.14 5.26
C LEU A 165 -12.58 -16.35 4.41
N SER A 166 -13.88 -16.63 4.34
CA SER A 166 -14.46 -17.65 3.46
C SER A 166 -15.54 -17.00 2.59
N ASN A 167 -15.65 -17.42 1.34
CA ASN A 167 -16.71 -17.00 0.40
C ASN A 167 -16.69 -15.52 -0.03
N ASP A 168 -15.53 -14.86 -0.11
CA ASP A 168 -15.39 -13.47 -0.58
C ASP A 168 -13.97 -13.21 -1.12
N TYR A 169 -13.50 -11.96 -1.15
CA TYR A 169 -12.17 -11.58 -1.61
C TYR A 169 -11.29 -11.05 -0.47
N GLY A 170 -10.01 -11.44 -0.47
CA GLY A 170 -8.99 -10.92 0.43
C GLY A 170 -9.05 -11.51 1.84
N GLY A 171 -8.17 -12.44 2.19
CA GLY A 171 -8.16 -13.07 3.52
C GLY A 171 -8.02 -12.07 4.69
N ALA A 172 -7.22 -11.02 4.50
CA ALA A 172 -7.01 -9.94 5.46
C ALA A 172 -7.47 -8.58 4.93
N ILE A 173 -7.13 -8.25 3.69
CA ILE A 173 -7.46 -6.95 3.07
C ILE A 173 -8.01 -7.16 1.66
N PHE A 174 -9.07 -6.44 1.33
CA PHE A 174 -9.56 -6.30 -0.03
C PHE A 174 -9.63 -4.83 -0.46
N GLN A 175 -9.09 -4.53 -1.64
CA GLN A 175 -9.16 -3.21 -2.26
C GLN A 175 -9.76 -3.29 -3.67
N LYS A 176 -10.79 -2.47 -3.93
CA LYS A 176 -11.45 -2.34 -5.22
C LYS A 176 -11.39 -0.89 -5.72
N ASN A 177 -10.63 -0.68 -6.79
CA ASN A 177 -10.32 0.63 -7.37
C ASN A 177 -9.55 1.56 -6.42
N GLY A 178 -8.71 2.43 -6.98
CA GLY A 178 -7.88 3.35 -6.20
C GLY A 178 -6.50 2.76 -5.87
N THR A 179 -5.91 3.16 -4.75
CA THR A 179 -4.53 2.83 -4.38
C THR A 179 -4.45 2.18 -3.01
N LEU A 180 -3.55 1.22 -2.85
CA LEU A 180 -3.20 0.62 -1.57
C LEU A 180 -1.68 0.62 -1.44
N ALA A 181 -1.17 1.26 -0.38
CA ALA A 181 0.23 1.23 0.00
C ALA A 181 0.39 0.51 1.33
N ILE A 182 1.28 -0.49 1.37
CA ILE A 182 1.65 -1.24 2.58
C ILE A 182 3.13 -0.99 2.85
N ILE A 183 3.43 -0.38 3.99
CA ILE A 183 4.77 0.15 4.29
C ILE A 183 5.23 -0.37 5.64
N ASN A 184 6.46 -0.86 5.77
CA ASN A 184 7.05 -1.29 7.05
C ASN A 184 6.14 -2.25 7.85
N SER A 185 5.45 -3.16 7.16
CA SER A 185 4.38 -3.95 7.77
C SER A 185 4.65 -5.45 7.66
N VAL A 186 4.02 -6.22 8.53
CA VAL A 186 4.13 -7.68 8.58
C VAL A 186 2.76 -8.30 8.39
N PHE A 187 2.62 -9.18 7.40
CA PHE A 187 1.45 -10.01 7.20
C PHE A 187 1.84 -11.46 7.43
N THR A 188 1.30 -12.09 8.48
CA THR A 188 1.69 -13.46 8.83
C THR A 188 0.54 -14.35 9.26
N ASN A 189 0.56 -15.60 8.80
CA ASN A 189 -0.45 -16.61 9.15
C ASN A 189 -1.89 -16.13 8.88
N ASN A 190 -2.07 -15.40 7.77
CA ASN A 190 -3.41 -15.07 7.29
C ASN A 190 -3.82 -16.13 6.26
N THR A 191 -5.11 -16.42 6.21
CA THR A 191 -5.64 -17.48 5.37
C THR A 191 -6.88 -17.02 4.62
N MET A 192 -6.99 -17.37 3.35
CA MET A 192 -8.22 -17.23 2.57
C MET A 192 -8.76 -18.62 2.25
N ASN A 193 -10.02 -18.89 2.55
CA ASN A 193 -10.68 -20.11 2.08
C ASN A 193 -11.36 -19.84 0.73
N SER A 194 -10.75 -20.33 -0.36
CA SER A 194 -11.19 -20.07 -1.73
C SER A 194 -12.33 -20.99 -2.13
N SER A 195 -13.55 -20.62 -1.78
CA SER A 195 -14.78 -21.31 -2.20
C SER A 195 -15.53 -20.57 -3.32
N HIS A 196 -14.97 -19.48 -3.85
CA HIS A 196 -15.69 -18.60 -4.78
C HIS A 196 -15.25 -18.80 -6.25
N TYR A 197 -16.25 -18.93 -7.13
CA TYR A 197 -16.12 -19.24 -8.57
C TYR A 197 -15.22 -18.28 -9.37
N GLU A 198 -14.93 -17.10 -8.85
CA GLU A 198 -14.18 -16.05 -9.58
C GLU A 198 -12.72 -15.89 -9.12
N GLY A 199 -12.25 -16.70 -8.17
CA GLY A 199 -10.82 -16.92 -7.95
C GLY A 199 -9.99 -15.65 -7.74
N HIS A 200 -10.17 -14.95 -6.62
CA HIS A 200 -9.20 -13.92 -6.21
C HIS A 200 -8.70 -14.27 -4.81
N GLY A 201 -7.46 -14.77 -4.76
CA GLY A 201 -7.00 -15.64 -3.68
C GLY A 201 -5.98 -15.04 -2.71
N GLY A 202 -5.74 -13.73 -2.69
CA GLY A 202 -4.75 -13.17 -1.78
C GLY A 202 -5.22 -13.08 -0.33
N VAL A 203 -4.30 -13.11 0.63
CA VAL A 203 -4.59 -12.49 1.93
C VAL A 203 -4.71 -10.97 1.77
N ILE A 204 -3.98 -10.40 0.81
CA ILE A 204 -4.29 -9.09 0.22
C ILE A 204 -4.80 -9.32 -1.20
N ALA A 205 -6.05 -8.94 -1.47
CA ALA A 205 -6.63 -8.98 -2.81
C ALA A 205 -6.87 -7.55 -3.32
N VAL A 206 -6.36 -7.25 -4.52
CA VAL A 206 -6.44 -5.93 -5.15
C VAL A 206 -7.06 -6.07 -6.54
N ASN A 207 -8.08 -5.28 -6.84
CA ASN A 207 -8.81 -5.34 -8.10
C ASN A 207 -8.91 -3.96 -8.75
N ASN A 208 -8.42 -3.84 -9.99
CA ASN A 208 -8.36 -2.61 -10.78
C ASN A 208 -7.74 -1.44 -10.01
N SER A 209 -6.63 -1.72 -9.33
CA SER A 209 -6.04 -0.82 -8.34
C SER A 209 -4.53 -0.80 -8.47
N THR A 210 -3.91 0.28 -8.00
CA THR A 210 -2.45 0.34 -7.85
C THR A 210 -2.05 -0.18 -6.48
N LEU A 211 -1.10 -1.10 -6.44
CA LEU A 211 -0.53 -1.65 -5.22
C LEU A 211 0.93 -1.23 -5.08
N GLU A 212 1.28 -0.68 -3.92
CA GLU A 212 2.65 -0.38 -3.54
C GLU A 212 2.99 -1.13 -2.24
N ILE A 213 4.08 -1.89 -2.25
CA ILE A 213 4.59 -2.61 -1.07
C ILE A 213 6.03 -2.19 -0.84
N ILE A 214 6.33 -1.65 0.34
CA ILE A 214 7.66 -1.16 0.67
C ILE A 214 8.09 -1.73 2.03
N ASN A 215 9.31 -2.27 2.08
CA ASN A 215 9.95 -2.72 3.32
C ASN A 215 9.03 -3.59 4.20
N SER A 216 8.31 -4.53 3.57
CA SER A 216 7.28 -5.31 4.23
C SER A 216 7.56 -6.80 4.14
N THR A 217 7.04 -7.57 5.10
CA THR A 217 7.25 -9.00 5.20
C THR A 217 5.93 -9.76 5.14
N PHE A 218 5.86 -10.78 4.27
CA PHE A 218 4.74 -11.67 4.10
C PHE A 218 5.18 -13.10 4.40
N THR A 219 4.69 -13.69 5.48
CA THR A 219 5.16 -15.01 5.93
C THR A 219 4.03 -15.97 6.25
N SER A 220 4.09 -17.17 5.67
CA SER A 220 3.10 -18.23 5.93
C SER A 220 1.65 -17.81 5.68
N ASN A 221 1.43 -16.91 4.72
CA ASN A 221 0.09 -16.60 4.25
C ASN A 221 -0.33 -17.65 3.25
N SER A 222 -1.60 -18.08 3.31
CA SER A 222 -2.04 -19.23 2.54
C SER A 222 -3.46 -19.11 2.00
N ILE A 223 -3.70 -19.84 0.93
CA ILE A 223 -5.03 -20.17 0.48
C ILE A 223 -5.33 -21.60 0.90
N ASP A 224 -6.40 -21.74 1.67
CA ASP A 224 -6.95 -23.03 2.05
C ASP A 224 -8.04 -23.41 1.04
N ASP A 225 -7.69 -24.29 0.10
CA ASP A 225 -8.66 -24.88 -0.85
C ASP A 225 -9.13 -26.23 -0.28
N THR A 226 -10.06 -26.15 0.68
CA THR A 226 -10.64 -27.33 1.35
C THR A 226 -11.93 -27.84 0.72
N GLN A 227 -12.41 -27.20 -0.36
CA GLN A 227 -13.70 -27.55 -0.94
C GLN A 227 -13.58 -28.33 -2.24
N TRP A 228 -14.39 -29.39 -2.32
CA TRP A 228 -14.53 -30.28 -3.47
C TRP A 228 -15.01 -29.50 -4.69
N GLY A 229 -14.09 -29.07 -5.56
CA GLY A 229 -14.50 -28.30 -6.75
C GLY A 229 -13.40 -27.79 -7.67
N GLY A 230 -12.13 -27.74 -7.23
CA GLY A 230 -11.03 -27.28 -8.10
C GLY A 230 -11.07 -25.78 -8.36
N PHE A 231 -11.32 -24.99 -7.32
CA PHE A 231 -11.22 -23.54 -7.43
C PHE A 231 -9.77 -23.10 -7.23
N ASP A 232 -9.18 -22.61 -8.30
CA ASP A 232 -7.82 -22.15 -8.34
C ASP A 232 -7.57 -21.03 -7.31
N GLY A 233 -6.74 -21.31 -6.30
CA GLY A 233 -6.25 -20.31 -5.37
C GLY A 233 -5.11 -19.49 -6.00
N TYR A 234 -5.25 -18.16 -6.04
CA TYR A 234 -4.26 -17.24 -6.64
C TYR A 234 -3.54 -16.39 -5.59
N GLY A 235 -2.21 -16.42 -5.55
CA GLY A 235 -1.40 -15.45 -4.81
C GLY A 235 -1.44 -15.65 -3.30
N GLY A 236 -0.66 -16.57 -2.72
CA GLY A 236 -0.82 -16.95 -1.30
C GLY A 236 -0.67 -15.78 -0.32
N ALA A 237 0.16 -14.79 -0.66
CA ALA A 237 0.21 -13.51 0.01
C ALA A 237 -0.68 -12.47 -0.70
N ILE A 238 -0.44 -12.25 -2.00
CA ILE A 238 -1.04 -11.13 -2.73
C ILE A 238 -1.61 -11.62 -4.06
N SER A 239 -2.88 -11.28 -4.31
CA SER A 239 -3.55 -11.47 -5.59
C SER A 239 -3.92 -10.12 -6.18
N ILE A 240 -3.44 -9.83 -7.37
CA ILE A 240 -3.75 -8.60 -8.10
C ILE A 240 -4.46 -8.93 -9.41
N MET A 241 -5.64 -8.36 -9.61
CA MET A 241 -6.45 -8.48 -10.82
C MET A 241 -6.56 -7.10 -11.48
N GLY A 242 -5.68 -6.85 -12.45
CA GLY A 242 -5.55 -5.56 -13.14
C GLY A 242 -4.86 -4.49 -12.28
N GLY A 243 -4.23 -3.53 -12.96
CA GLY A 243 -3.56 -2.38 -12.34
C GLY A 243 -2.07 -2.59 -12.10
N ASN A 244 -1.44 -1.52 -11.61
CA ASN A 244 0.01 -1.41 -11.45
C ASN A 244 0.47 -1.94 -10.11
N VAL A 245 1.64 -2.56 -10.08
CA VAL A 245 2.25 -3.12 -8.87
C VAL A 245 3.69 -2.65 -8.77
N SER A 246 4.07 -2.10 -7.62
CA SER A 246 5.47 -1.85 -7.24
C SER A 246 5.77 -2.49 -5.90
N ILE A 247 6.83 -3.28 -5.83
CA ILE A 247 7.28 -3.97 -4.62
C ILE A 247 8.77 -3.70 -4.44
N THR A 248 9.14 -3.08 -3.33
CA THR A 248 10.53 -2.70 -3.05
C THR A 248 10.94 -3.13 -1.65
N ASP A 249 12.19 -3.62 -1.54
CA ASP A 249 12.83 -3.98 -0.27
C ASP A 249 12.00 -4.94 0.61
N SER A 250 11.25 -5.86 0.01
CA SER A 250 10.25 -6.69 0.72
C SER A 250 10.58 -8.17 0.71
N THR A 251 10.06 -8.92 1.69
CA THR A 251 10.32 -10.36 1.84
C THR A 251 9.04 -11.17 1.83
N PHE A 252 9.02 -12.24 1.03
CA PHE A 252 7.92 -13.21 0.94
C PHE A 252 8.47 -14.59 1.29
N THR A 253 8.02 -15.19 2.39
CA THR A 253 8.53 -16.47 2.88
C THR A 253 7.40 -17.47 3.15
N SER A 254 7.54 -18.69 2.62
CA SER A 254 6.64 -19.82 2.91
C SER A 254 5.16 -19.54 2.64
N ASN A 255 4.83 -18.61 1.73
CA ASN A 255 3.45 -18.35 1.32
C ASN A 255 2.97 -19.41 0.33
N LYS A 256 1.67 -19.74 0.39
CA LYS A 256 1.11 -20.89 -0.32
C LYS A 256 -0.18 -20.57 -1.08
N ALA A 257 -0.19 -20.89 -2.36
CA ALA A 257 -1.37 -20.85 -3.22
C ALA A 257 -1.22 -21.85 -4.36
N GLU A 258 -2.31 -22.21 -5.04
CA GLU A 258 -2.23 -23.08 -6.22
C GLU A 258 -1.49 -22.40 -7.38
N TYR A 259 -1.74 -21.11 -7.61
CA TYR A 259 -1.07 -20.30 -8.61
C TYR A 259 -0.40 -19.10 -7.95
N GLY A 260 0.89 -18.92 -8.19
CA GLY A 260 1.65 -17.82 -7.59
C GLY A 260 1.75 -17.97 -6.07
N GLY A 261 2.63 -18.87 -5.59
CA GLY A 261 2.72 -19.22 -4.16
C GLY A 261 2.77 -18.01 -3.21
N ALA A 262 3.51 -16.95 -3.59
CA ALA A 262 3.44 -15.66 -2.91
C ALA A 262 2.51 -14.67 -3.62
N ILE A 263 2.79 -14.39 -4.89
CA ILE A 263 2.12 -13.33 -5.64
C ILE A 263 1.56 -13.90 -6.92
N TYR A 264 0.31 -13.56 -7.20
CA TYR A 264 -0.31 -13.73 -8.50
C TYR A 264 -0.75 -12.37 -9.03
N TRP A 265 -0.34 -12.05 -10.26
CA TRP A 265 -0.71 -10.82 -10.94
C TRP A 265 -1.26 -11.13 -12.32
N LYS A 266 -2.50 -10.71 -12.55
CA LYS A 266 -3.13 -10.73 -13.87
C LYS A 266 -3.17 -9.31 -14.41
N SER A 267 -2.34 -9.03 -15.40
CA SER A 267 -2.22 -7.72 -16.05
C SER A 267 -3.25 -7.51 -17.16
N ASP A 268 -3.50 -6.24 -17.49
CA ASP A 268 -4.03 -5.82 -18.80
C ASP A 268 -2.91 -5.19 -19.66
N GLU A 269 -3.21 -4.78 -20.89
CA GLU A 269 -2.22 -4.20 -21.83
C GLU A 269 -1.54 -2.92 -21.31
N SER A 270 -2.12 -2.27 -20.29
CA SER A 270 -1.62 -1.02 -19.70
C SER A 270 -0.98 -1.18 -18.32
N SER A 271 -0.99 -2.39 -17.76
CA SER A 271 -0.57 -2.65 -16.38
C SER A 271 0.95 -2.87 -16.31
N ASN A 272 1.59 -2.34 -15.27
CA ASN A 272 3.03 -2.48 -15.02
C ASN A 272 3.31 -3.23 -13.71
N LEU A 273 4.36 -4.03 -13.68
CA LEU A 273 4.88 -4.69 -12.49
C LEU A 273 6.36 -4.37 -12.33
N GLU A 274 6.71 -3.85 -11.16
CA GLU A 274 8.08 -3.63 -10.74
C GLU A 274 8.33 -4.32 -9.40
N ILE A 275 9.41 -5.11 -9.32
CA ILE A 275 9.87 -5.74 -8.08
C ILE A 275 11.37 -5.48 -7.96
N LEU A 276 11.77 -4.75 -6.92
CA LEU A 276 13.15 -4.34 -6.67
C LEU A 276 13.59 -4.81 -5.28
N ASN A 277 14.84 -5.26 -5.18
CA ASN A 277 15.50 -5.58 -3.90
C ASN A 277 14.67 -6.48 -2.96
N SER A 278 13.88 -7.39 -3.51
CA SER A 278 12.93 -8.19 -2.74
C SER A 278 13.31 -9.68 -2.78
N THR A 279 13.03 -10.38 -1.68
CA THR A 279 13.37 -11.79 -1.48
C THR A 279 12.12 -12.66 -1.51
N PHE A 280 12.19 -13.79 -2.21
CA PHE A 280 11.13 -14.80 -2.28
C PHE A 280 11.71 -16.18 -1.91
N GLU A 281 11.33 -16.69 -0.75
CA GLU A 281 11.86 -17.94 -0.20
C GLU A 281 10.74 -18.92 0.14
N GLU A 282 10.89 -20.19 -0.24
CA GLU A 282 9.96 -21.27 0.13
C GLU A 282 8.47 -21.05 -0.22
N ASN A 283 8.17 -20.10 -1.10
CA ASN A 283 6.80 -19.89 -1.57
C ASN A 283 6.45 -20.98 -2.58
N GLY A 284 5.24 -21.54 -2.47
CA GLY A 284 4.91 -22.71 -3.28
C GLY A 284 3.43 -23.07 -3.27
N LEU A 285 3.17 -24.31 -3.66
CA LEU A 285 1.82 -24.85 -3.75
C LEU A 285 1.20 -25.01 -2.36
N GLY A 286 -0.07 -24.61 -2.22
CA GLY A 286 -0.92 -25.06 -1.12
C GLY A 286 -1.09 -26.58 -1.20
N SER A 287 -0.99 -27.28 -0.07
CA SER A 287 -1.17 -28.73 -0.05
C SER A 287 -2.62 -29.07 -0.39
N LYS A 288 -2.85 -29.67 -1.57
CA LYS A 288 -4.07 -30.45 -1.84
C LYS A 288 -3.93 -31.77 -1.09
N ASP A 289 -4.26 -31.80 0.20
CA ASP A 289 -4.34 -33.08 0.91
C ASP A 289 -5.66 -33.76 0.50
N TRP A 290 -5.63 -34.46 -0.63
CA TRP A 290 -6.79 -35.17 -1.19
C TRP A 290 -7.07 -36.51 -0.47
N ARG A 291 -6.61 -36.66 0.78
CA ARG A 291 -6.77 -37.90 1.55
C ARG A 291 -7.69 -37.67 2.73
N GLU A 292 -8.96 -38.09 2.57
CA GLU A 292 -9.77 -38.80 3.56
C GLU A 292 -11.00 -39.43 2.88
#